data_AF-A0A350ACE8-F1
#
_entry.id   AF-A0A350ACE8-F1
#
_cell.length_a   1.000
_cell.length_b   1.000
_cell.length_c   1.000
_cell.angle_alpha   90.00
_cell.angle_beta   90.00
_cell.angle_gamma   90.00
#
_symmetry.space_group_name_H-M   'P 1'
#
loop_
_entity.id
_entity.type
_entity.pdbx_description
1 polymer ?
#
loop_
_entity_poly.entity_id
_entity_poly.type
_entity_poly.pdbx_seq_one_letter_code
_entity_poly.pdbx_strand_id
1 'polypeptide(L)'
;EEEEDDEPLNSLFDEEEEAEQNAEEQANATRAVVQAQTDLGEDEFEEDAFDREDHPERRSEAGQRLAGADADRDVMRLMAKTISEMDEPESTHRRSAIAHLRAAVAATKAEKQEGGVLKAEPSAVPYQEDLASVVRPRRPVIAGTPTTRRPAEERAAPLKLVAEQRIDVPAARPAQSDVAPVRPRRISVAELRATAEHPVAEPAPRVEGSKAVVVPEGGFGAFVEKVGASSLNEVLEAAAAYMSFVEGREEFSRPQLMTKAKQVDGQEFSREDGLRSFGMLLREGKIEKLKGGRFTVSERISFRPDARAAG
;
A
#
# COMPACT_ATOMS: atom_id res chain seq x y z
N GLU A 1 -81.33 35.83 14.65
CA GLU A 1 -80.80 35.19 13.44
C GLU A 1 -79.30 35.12 13.65
N GLU A 2 -78.91 33.97 14.17
CA GLU A 2 -77.55 33.49 14.36
C GLU A 2 -77.18 32.78 13.05
N GLU A 3 -75.98 33.04 12.52
CA GLU A 3 -75.35 32.13 11.56
C GLU A 3 -74.02 31.69 12.19
N GLU A 4 -74.01 30.42 12.56
CA GLU A 4 -72.87 29.64 13.04
C GLU A 4 -71.99 29.27 11.83
N ASP A 5 -70.69 29.57 11.92
CA ASP A 5 -69.65 28.88 11.15
C ASP A 5 -68.81 28.09 12.16
N ASP A 6 -69.14 26.80 12.29
CA ASP A 6 -68.33 25.78 12.96
C ASP A 6 -67.20 25.33 12.01
N GLU A 7 -65.93 25.64 12.34
CA GLU A 7 -64.76 24.95 11.79
C GLU A 7 -64.06 24.12 12.88
N PRO A 8 -63.62 22.88 12.57
CA PRO A 8 -63.27 21.89 13.58
C PRO A 8 -61.86 22.08 14.14
N LEU A 9 -61.76 22.21 15.47
CA LEU A 9 -60.53 22.23 16.28
C LEU A 9 -59.74 20.89 16.28
N ASN A 10 -59.99 19.98 15.35
CA ASN A 10 -59.42 18.63 15.37
C ASN A 10 -58.08 18.48 14.61
N SER A 11 -57.65 19.45 13.79
CA SER A 11 -56.42 19.31 12.99
C SER A 11 -55.12 19.69 13.70
N LEU A 12 -55.21 20.38 14.86
CA LEU A 12 -54.01 20.83 15.58
C LEU A 12 -53.46 19.78 16.56
N PHE A 13 -54.29 18.82 16.96
CA PHE A 13 -53.88 17.71 17.83
C PHE A 13 -53.27 16.54 17.06
N ASP A 14 -53.63 16.36 15.78
CA ASP A 14 -53.07 15.30 14.93
C ASP A 14 -51.61 15.61 14.50
N GLU A 15 -51.24 16.88 14.30
CA GLU A 15 -49.86 17.26 13.91
C GLU A 15 -48.84 17.13 15.06
N GLU A 16 -49.26 17.32 16.32
CA GLU A 16 -48.39 17.12 17.49
C GLU A 16 -48.19 15.62 17.80
N GLU A 17 -49.24 14.79 17.67
CA GLU A 17 -49.10 13.33 17.84
C GLU A 17 -48.26 12.69 16.72
N GLU A 18 -48.40 13.13 15.46
CA GLU A 18 -47.55 12.63 14.36
C GLU A 18 -46.06 13.02 14.52
N ALA A 19 -45.78 14.17 15.13
CA ALA A 19 -44.40 14.59 15.42
C ALA A 19 -43.77 13.77 16.55
N GLU A 20 -44.55 13.42 17.59
CA GLU A 20 -44.09 12.55 18.68
C GLU A 20 -43.88 11.10 18.20
N GLN A 21 -44.79 10.56 17.38
CA GLN A 21 -44.65 9.23 16.78
C GLN A 21 -43.41 9.12 15.87
N ASN A 22 -43.14 10.15 15.06
CA ASN A 22 -41.93 10.20 14.23
C ASN A 22 -40.64 10.30 15.06
N ALA A 23 -40.67 10.97 16.21
CA ALA A 23 -39.51 11.07 17.10
C ALA A 23 -39.22 9.73 17.82
N GLU A 24 -40.26 9.02 18.26
CA GLU A 24 -40.12 7.69 18.86
C GLU A 24 -39.66 6.64 17.84
N GLU A 25 -40.15 6.71 16.60
CA GLU A 25 -39.74 5.80 15.53
C GLU A 25 -38.27 6.02 15.12
N GLN A 26 -37.80 7.28 15.11
CA GLN A 26 -36.38 7.60 14.92
C GLN A 26 -35.50 7.16 16.10
N ALA A 27 -35.99 7.24 17.34
CA ALA A 27 -35.28 6.74 18.51
C ALA A 27 -35.19 5.20 18.51
N ASN A 28 -36.24 4.50 18.07
CA ASN A 28 -36.22 3.04 17.91
C ASN A 28 -35.33 2.60 16.74
N ALA A 29 -35.33 3.34 15.62
CA ALA A 29 -34.45 3.07 14.49
C ALA A 29 -32.97 3.25 14.86
N THR A 30 -32.61 4.32 15.58
CA THR A 30 -31.24 4.53 16.06
C THR A 30 -30.81 3.48 17.07
N ARG A 31 -31.70 3.06 17.99
CA ARG A 31 -31.44 1.96 18.92
C ARG A 31 -31.25 0.61 18.22
N ALA A 32 -32.06 0.31 17.20
CA ALA A 32 -31.93 -0.91 16.41
C ALA A 32 -30.60 -0.95 15.62
N VAL A 33 -30.15 0.19 15.09
CA VAL A 33 -28.85 0.29 14.38
C VAL A 33 -27.67 0.13 15.34
N VAL A 34 -27.74 0.68 16.55
CA VAL A 34 -26.71 0.47 17.59
C VAL A 34 -26.67 -0.98 18.04
N GLN A 35 -27.83 -1.61 18.21
CA GLN A 35 -27.93 -3.02 18.65
C GLN A 35 -27.47 -3.99 17.54
N ALA A 36 -27.73 -3.67 16.27
CA ALA A 36 -27.18 -4.41 15.13
C ALA A 36 -25.66 -4.20 14.94
N GLN A 37 -25.10 -3.07 15.40
CA GLN A 37 -23.65 -2.85 15.43
C GLN A 37 -22.94 -3.60 16.56
N THR A 38 -23.64 -3.91 17.66
CA THR A 38 -23.09 -4.73 18.76
C THR A 38 -23.15 -6.23 18.45
N ASP A 39 -24.15 -6.69 17.69
CA ASP A 39 -24.34 -8.11 17.33
C ASP A 39 -23.40 -8.61 16.22
N LEU A 40 -22.77 -7.69 15.47
CA LEU A 40 -21.76 -7.99 14.45
C LEU A 40 -20.31 -7.97 14.99
N GLY A 41 -20.16 -7.85 16.31
CA GLY A 41 -18.85 -7.74 16.99
C GLY A 41 -18.48 -8.95 17.87
N GLU A 42 -19.33 -9.97 17.96
CA GLU A 42 -19.12 -11.16 18.77
C GLU A 42 -18.97 -12.42 17.89
N ASP A 43 -18.03 -12.39 16.94
CA ASP A 43 -17.47 -13.65 16.43
C ASP A 43 -16.42 -14.14 17.44
N GLU A 44 -16.72 -15.30 17.99
CA GLU A 44 -15.99 -16.09 18.97
C GLU A 44 -14.47 -16.11 18.70
N PHE A 45 -13.71 -15.44 19.56
CA PHE A 45 -12.30 -15.79 19.74
C PHE A 45 -12.24 -17.10 20.53
N GLU A 46 -12.19 -18.23 19.83
CA GLU A 46 -11.66 -19.46 20.40
C GLU A 46 -10.21 -19.20 20.84
N GLU A 47 -10.02 -19.03 22.15
CA GLU A 47 -8.71 -19.08 22.78
C GLU A 47 -8.17 -20.51 22.69
N ASP A 48 -7.45 -20.79 21.62
CA ASP A 48 -6.62 -21.98 21.55
C ASP A 48 -5.48 -21.84 22.57
N ALA A 49 -5.63 -22.59 23.65
CA ALA A 49 -4.69 -22.70 24.76
C ALA A 49 -3.31 -23.12 24.23
N PHE A 50 -2.38 -22.16 24.22
CA PHE A 50 -0.96 -22.50 24.20
C PHE A 50 -0.63 -23.26 25.47
N ASP A 51 -0.30 -24.54 25.30
CA ASP A 51 0.36 -25.38 26.29
C ASP A 51 1.70 -24.72 26.67
N ARG A 52 1.65 -23.82 27.65
CA ARG A 52 2.82 -23.30 28.36
C ARG A 52 2.96 -24.13 29.61
N GLU A 53 3.82 -25.13 29.50
CA GLU A 53 4.27 -25.90 30.65
C GLU A 53 4.77 -24.98 31.76
N ASP A 54 4.21 -25.28 32.91
CA ASP A 54 4.27 -24.69 34.24
C ASP A 54 5.67 -24.24 34.70
N HIS A 55 5.79 -22.96 35.06
CA HIS A 55 6.77 -22.50 36.03
C HIS A 55 6.08 -21.52 37.00
N PRO A 56 5.77 -21.95 38.24
CA PRO A 56 5.00 -21.13 39.15
C PRO A 56 5.87 -20.07 39.86
N GLU A 57 5.26 -18.90 40.00
CA GLU A 57 5.46 -17.91 41.05
C GLU A 57 6.75 -17.07 41.07
N ARG A 58 6.66 -15.88 40.45
CA ARG A 58 7.00 -14.58 41.08
C ARG A 58 6.60 -13.40 40.18
N ARG A 59 5.30 -13.25 39.87
CA ARG A 59 4.78 -11.96 39.41
C ARG A 59 4.52 -11.10 40.64
N SER A 60 5.55 -10.35 41.04
CA SER A 60 5.44 -9.37 42.12
C SER A 60 4.31 -8.38 41.82
N GLU A 61 3.45 -8.15 42.82
CA GLU A 61 2.37 -7.15 42.84
C GLU A 61 2.83 -5.72 42.47
N ALA A 62 4.15 -5.48 42.39
CA ALA A 62 4.77 -4.28 41.85
C ALA A 62 4.50 -4.05 40.34
N GLY A 63 4.34 -5.10 39.52
CA GLY A 63 4.14 -4.97 38.07
C GLY A 63 2.74 -4.45 37.69
N GLN A 64 1.73 -4.74 38.50
CA GLN A 64 0.35 -4.31 38.25
C GLN A 64 0.08 -2.86 38.67
N ARG A 65 0.84 -2.34 39.66
CA ARG A 65 0.79 -0.93 40.07
C ARG A 65 1.51 0.02 39.11
N LEU A 66 2.46 -0.50 38.31
CA LEU A 66 3.16 0.27 37.28
C LEU A 66 2.31 0.40 36.00
N ALA A 67 1.58 -0.66 35.61
CA ALA A 67 0.77 -0.66 34.40
C ALA A 67 -0.36 0.39 34.37
N GLY A 68 -1.01 0.67 35.51
CA GLY A 68 -2.08 1.69 35.58
C GLY A 68 -1.56 3.12 35.57
N ALA A 69 -0.47 3.40 36.29
CA ALA A 69 0.15 4.73 36.33
C ALA A 69 0.87 5.11 35.03
N ASP A 70 1.36 4.12 34.28
CA ASP A 70 2.00 4.36 32.98
C ASP A 70 0.98 4.54 31.85
N ALA A 71 -0.19 3.88 31.91
CA ALA A 71 -1.27 4.09 30.95
C ALA A 71 -1.78 5.56 30.96
N ASP A 72 -2.02 6.13 32.14
CA ASP A 72 -2.45 7.53 32.24
C ASP A 72 -1.37 8.51 31.74
N ARG A 73 -0.10 8.20 31.97
CA ARG A 73 1.04 9.00 31.46
C ARG A 73 1.19 8.90 29.96
N ASP A 74 0.96 7.73 29.39
CA ASP A 74 1.02 7.50 27.94
C ASP A 74 -0.15 8.20 27.23
N VAL A 75 -1.34 8.21 27.83
CA VAL A 75 -2.48 9.02 27.33
C VAL A 75 -2.16 10.51 27.42
N MET A 76 -1.60 10.99 28.54
CA MET A 76 -1.18 12.41 28.63
C MET A 76 -0.10 12.76 27.61
N ARG A 77 0.86 11.87 27.37
CA ARG A 77 1.89 12.06 26.33
C ARG A 77 1.27 12.08 24.94
N LEU A 78 0.32 11.19 24.65
CA LEU A 78 -0.40 11.17 23.38
C LEU A 78 -1.15 12.49 23.19
N MET A 79 -1.96 12.91 24.15
CA MET A 79 -2.71 14.17 24.10
C MET A 79 -1.78 15.37 23.90
N ALA A 80 -0.67 15.45 24.65
CA ALA A 80 0.31 16.52 24.50
C ALA A 80 0.96 16.52 23.11
N LYS A 81 1.26 15.34 22.55
CA LYS A 81 1.80 15.22 21.19
C LYS A 81 0.77 15.65 20.15
N THR A 82 -0.49 15.24 20.29
CA THR A 82 -1.57 15.65 19.39
C THR A 82 -1.78 17.16 19.42
N ILE A 83 -1.75 17.79 20.60
CA ILE A 83 -1.83 19.25 20.75
C ILE A 83 -0.66 19.93 20.02
N SER A 84 0.57 19.44 20.22
CA SER A 84 1.74 19.97 19.51
C SER A 84 1.65 19.85 17.99
N GLU A 85 1.13 18.73 17.45
CA GLU A 85 0.93 18.55 16.01
C GLU A 85 -0.21 19.44 15.50
N MET A 86 -1.24 19.67 16.31
CA MET A 86 -2.33 20.60 15.99
C MET A 86 -1.86 22.06 16.01
N ASP A 87 -0.93 22.44 16.87
CA ASP A 87 -0.41 23.82 16.93
C ASP A 87 0.63 24.12 15.85
N GLU A 88 1.09 23.11 15.10
CA GLU A 88 2.01 23.31 13.99
C GLU A 88 1.37 24.21 12.90
N PRO A 89 2.10 25.20 12.35
CA PRO A 89 1.55 26.12 11.36
C PRO A 89 1.01 25.36 10.14
N GLU A 90 1.67 24.31 9.66
CA GLU A 90 1.14 23.57 8.51
C GLU A 90 -0.21 22.89 8.80
N SER A 91 -0.42 22.36 10.00
CA SER A 91 -1.66 21.66 10.35
C SER A 91 -2.82 22.62 10.56
N THR A 92 -2.57 23.83 11.08
CA THR A 92 -3.57 24.90 11.18
C THR A 92 -3.97 25.42 9.80
N HIS A 93 -3.03 25.62 8.89
CA HIS A 93 -3.30 26.04 7.50
C HIS A 93 -4.10 24.97 6.74
N ARG A 94 -3.77 23.68 6.91
CA ARG A 94 -4.54 22.58 6.32
C ARG A 94 -5.98 22.54 6.84
N ARG A 95 -6.18 22.69 8.16
CA ARG A 95 -7.51 22.67 8.77
C ARG A 95 -8.35 23.88 8.37
N SER A 96 -7.77 25.08 8.30
CA SER A 96 -8.51 26.26 7.82
C SER A 96 -8.92 26.13 6.36
N ALA A 97 -8.02 25.64 5.48
CA ALA A 97 -8.33 25.40 4.08
C ALA A 97 -9.47 24.40 3.91
N ILE A 98 -9.46 23.29 4.66
CA ILE A 98 -10.54 22.29 4.65
C ILE A 98 -11.84 22.89 5.18
N ALA A 99 -11.79 23.71 6.23
CA ALA A 99 -12.98 24.37 6.76
C ALA A 99 -13.59 25.34 5.73
N HIS A 100 -12.77 26.13 5.03
CA HIS A 100 -13.22 26.99 3.93
C HIS A 100 -13.82 26.19 2.78
N LEU A 101 -13.21 25.07 2.39
CA LEU A 101 -13.76 24.19 1.36
C LEU A 101 -15.09 23.57 1.79
N ARG A 102 -15.20 23.12 3.05
CA ARG A 102 -16.46 22.59 3.60
C ARG A 102 -17.54 23.66 3.66
N ALA A 103 -17.20 24.88 4.05
CA ALA A 103 -18.13 26.00 4.06
C ALA A 103 -18.59 26.37 2.64
N ALA A 104 -17.67 26.42 1.67
CA ALA A 104 -18.00 26.66 0.27
C ALA A 104 -18.90 25.55 -0.29
N VAL A 105 -18.60 24.28 -0.01
CA VAL A 105 -19.44 23.15 -0.42
C VAL A 105 -20.81 23.21 0.25
N ALA A 106 -20.89 23.51 1.55
CA ALA A 106 -22.15 23.69 2.25
C ALA A 106 -22.98 24.84 1.64
N ALA A 107 -22.35 25.98 1.34
CA ALA A 107 -23.00 27.10 0.68
C ALA A 107 -23.53 26.73 -0.71
N THR A 108 -22.72 26.06 -1.55
CA THR A 108 -23.18 25.59 -2.87
C THR A 108 -24.29 24.55 -2.78
N LYS A 109 -24.28 23.70 -1.74
CA LYS A 109 -25.33 22.70 -1.50
C LYS A 109 -26.64 23.39 -1.09
N ALA A 110 -26.57 24.41 -0.23
CA ALA A 110 -27.72 25.22 0.15
C ALA A 110 -28.29 25.98 -1.06
N GLU A 111 -27.45 26.67 -1.82
CA GLU A 111 -27.87 27.41 -3.03
C GLU A 111 -28.51 26.47 -4.08
N LYS A 112 -27.97 25.26 -4.25
CA LYS A 112 -28.55 24.24 -5.14
C LYS A 112 -29.90 23.73 -4.65
N GLN A 113 -30.09 23.58 -3.33
CA GLN A 113 -31.38 23.19 -2.74
C GLN A 113 -32.44 24.29 -2.90
N GLU A 114 -32.01 25.56 -2.87
CA GLU A 114 -32.85 26.73 -3.12
C GLU A 114 -33.09 27.00 -4.62
N GLY A 115 -32.60 26.13 -5.51
CA GLY A 115 -32.79 26.24 -6.97
C GLY A 115 -31.88 27.27 -7.65
N GLY A 116 -30.86 27.77 -6.96
CA GLY A 116 -29.87 28.69 -7.50
C GLY A 116 -28.98 28.04 -8.57
N VAL A 117 -28.80 28.74 -9.70
CA VAL A 117 -27.89 28.33 -10.78
C VAL A 117 -26.54 29.02 -10.55
N LEU A 118 -25.57 28.27 -10.02
CA LEU A 118 -24.19 28.72 -9.86
C LEU A 118 -23.59 29.08 -11.23
N LYS A 119 -23.44 30.38 -11.52
CA LYS A 119 -22.67 30.84 -12.67
C LYS A 119 -21.19 30.60 -12.40
N ALA A 120 -20.59 29.69 -13.15
CA ALA A 120 -19.14 29.52 -13.15
C ALA A 120 -18.50 30.80 -13.68
N GLU A 121 -17.86 31.57 -12.80
CA GLU A 121 -17.13 32.78 -13.18
C GLU A 121 -15.99 32.41 -14.15
N PRO A 122 -15.84 33.10 -15.29
CA PRO A 122 -14.85 32.78 -16.32
C PRO A 122 -13.38 33.00 -15.86
N SER A 123 -13.17 33.55 -14.66
CA SER A 123 -11.85 33.75 -14.06
C SER A 123 -11.21 32.46 -13.52
N ALA A 124 -11.96 31.37 -13.38
CA ALA A 124 -11.45 30.10 -12.84
C ALA A 124 -10.63 29.28 -13.86
N VAL A 125 -10.81 29.52 -15.16
CA VAL A 125 -10.15 28.79 -16.25
C VAL A 125 -8.63 28.98 -16.27
N PRO A 126 -8.07 30.20 -16.24
CA PRO A 126 -6.62 30.40 -16.28
C PRO A 126 -5.89 29.82 -15.05
N TYR A 127 -6.52 29.88 -13.87
CA TYR A 127 -5.96 29.31 -12.64
C TYR A 127 -5.95 27.76 -12.68
N GLN A 128 -6.99 27.15 -13.26
CA GLN A 128 -7.05 25.70 -13.46
C GLN A 128 -6.03 25.21 -14.49
N GLU A 129 -5.77 25.97 -15.54
CA GLU A 129 -4.75 25.65 -16.54
C GLU A 129 -3.33 25.71 -15.96
N ASP A 130 -3.03 26.70 -15.12
CA ASP A 130 -1.73 26.83 -14.45
C ASP A 130 -1.48 25.69 -13.46
N LEU A 131 -2.47 25.36 -12.62
CA LEU A 131 -2.39 24.19 -11.73
C LEU A 131 -2.27 22.87 -12.50
N ALA A 132 -2.99 22.71 -13.61
CA ALA A 132 -2.86 21.53 -14.45
C ALA A 132 -1.47 21.40 -15.07
N SER A 133 -0.79 22.52 -15.32
CA SER A 133 0.59 22.55 -15.83
C SER A 133 1.63 22.10 -14.80
N VAL A 134 1.41 22.44 -13.52
CA VAL A 134 2.30 22.09 -12.40
C VAL A 134 2.06 20.63 -11.94
N VAL A 135 0.81 20.19 -11.89
CA VAL A 135 0.42 18.88 -11.33
C VAL A 135 0.58 17.75 -12.33
N ARG A 136 0.58 18.01 -13.64
CA ARG A 136 0.85 17.00 -14.66
C ARG A 136 2.32 17.03 -15.07
N PRO A 137 3.15 16.03 -14.72
CA PRO A 137 4.49 15.93 -15.28
C PRO A 137 4.38 15.75 -16.80
N ARG A 138 4.62 16.82 -17.56
CA ARG A 138 4.65 16.76 -19.02
C ARG A 138 5.84 15.90 -19.44
N ARG A 139 5.56 14.83 -20.19
CA ARG A 139 6.56 14.16 -21.02
C ARG A 139 7.01 15.17 -22.08
N PRO A 140 8.30 15.57 -22.13
CA PRO A 140 8.76 16.53 -23.13
C PRO A 140 8.57 15.92 -24.52
N VAL A 141 7.70 16.53 -25.31
CA VAL A 141 7.58 16.23 -26.73
C VAL A 141 8.74 16.97 -27.39
N ILE A 142 9.79 16.24 -27.78
CA ILE A 142 10.84 16.79 -28.64
C ILE A 142 10.23 16.87 -30.03
N ALA A 143 9.48 17.95 -30.30
CA ALA A 143 9.12 18.32 -31.66
C ALA A 143 10.39 18.84 -32.33
N GLY A 144 10.92 18.05 -33.27
CA GLY A 144 12.14 18.36 -33.99
C GLY A 144 12.01 19.64 -34.82
N THR A 145 12.82 20.64 -34.49
CA THR A 145 13.37 21.64 -35.41
C THR A 145 14.78 22.00 -34.90
N PRO A 146 15.85 21.86 -35.70
CA PRO A 146 17.21 22.20 -35.28
C PRO A 146 17.49 23.68 -35.59
N THR A 147 17.11 24.58 -34.69
CA THR A 147 17.53 26.00 -34.69
C THR A 147 16.97 26.60 -33.40
N THR A 148 17.75 26.95 -32.40
CA THR A 148 18.82 27.95 -32.43
C THR A 148 19.95 27.55 -31.50
N ARG A 149 21.19 27.84 -31.90
CA ARG A 149 22.37 27.75 -31.04
C ARG A 149 22.16 28.71 -29.87
N ARG A 150 21.86 28.17 -28.69
CA ARG A 150 21.86 28.93 -27.43
C ARG A 150 23.17 29.72 -27.37
N PRO A 151 23.14 31.05 -27.14
CA PRO A 151 24.37 31.82 -26.93
C PRO A 151 25.17 31.15 -25.82
N ALA A 152 26.45 30.91 -26.07
CA ALA A 152 27.33 30.38 -25.05
C ALA A 152 27.53 31.52 -24.03
N GLU A 153 26.74 31.52 -22.96
CA GLU A 153 27.09 32.27 -21.78
C GLU A 153 28.44 31.73 -21.31
N GLU A 154 29.45 32.59 -21.38
CA GLU A 154 30.78 32.34 -20.83
C GLU A 154 30.59 31.92 -19.37
N ARG A 155 30.77 30.63 -19.09
CA ARG A 155 30.65 30.12 -17.73
C ARG A 155 31.68 30.86 -16.89
N ALA A 156 31.20 31.74 -16.01
CA ALA A 156 32.06 32.41 -15.04
C ALA A 156 32.91 31.35 -14.34
N ALA A 157 34.22 31.56 -14.34
CA ALA A 157 35.16 30.61 -13.75
C ALA A 157 34.76 30.33 -12.29
N PRO A 158 34.80 29.07 -11.83
CA PRO A 158 34.38 28.73 -10.49
C PRO A 158 35.19 29.51 -9.45
N LEU A 159 34.49 30.13 -8.50
CA LEU A 159 35.09 30.97 -7.46
C LEU A 159 36.13 30.16 -6.67
N LYS A 160 37.35 30.68 -6.60
CA LYS A 160 38.44 30.10 -5.84
C LYS A 160 38.33 30.55 -4.39
N LEU A 161 38.21 29.60 -3.47
CA LEU A 161 38.20 29.91 -2.05
C LEU A 161 39.51 30.62 -1.67
N VAL A 162 39.37 31.74 -0.96
CA VAL A 162 40.48 32.46 -0.34
C VAL A 162 41.16 31.49 0.63
N ALA A 163 42.49 31.53 0.72
CA ALA A 163 43.27 30.56 1.49
C ALA A 163 42.77 30.38 2.95
N GLU A 164 42.21 31.42 3.55
CA GLU A 164 41.65 31.41 4.91
C GLU A 164 40.34 30.62 5.05
N GLN A 165 39.60 30.41 3.95
CA GLN A 165 38.37 29.61 3.93
C GLN A 165 38.61 28.15 3.52
N ARG A 166 39.88 27.75 3.33
CA ARG A 166 40.22 26.36 3.00
C ARG A 166 40.27 25.54 4.28
N ILE A 167 39.36 24.57 4.39
CA ILE A 167 39.45 23.51 5.39
C ILE A 167 40.39 22.45 4.83
N ASP A 168 41.66 22.49 5.22
CA ASP A 168 42.63 21.44 4.91
C ASP A 168 42.34 20.23 5.80
N VAL A 169 41.46 19.34 5.33
CA VAL A 169 41.28 18.03 5.97
C VAL A 169 42.56 17.24 5.72
N PRO A 170 43.30 16.79 6.76
CA PRO A 170 44.53 16.04 6.57
C PRO A 170 44.20 14.79 5.76
N ALA A 171 44.98 14.57 4.69
CA ALA A 171 44.80 13.49 3.75
C ALA A 171 44.67 12.15 4.50
N ALA A 172 43.43 11.67 4.62
CA ALA A 172 43.19 10.26 4.82
C ALA A 172 43.92 9.56 3.67
N ARG A 173 44.90 8.73 4.03
CA ARG A 173 45.64 7.80 3.17
C ARG A 173 44.74 7.34 2.02
N PRO A 174 45.18 7.36 0.76
CA PRO A 174 44.34 6.96 -0.36
C PRO A 174 44.05 5.46 -0.22
N ALA A 175 42.98 5.13 0.50
CA ALA A 175 42.26 3.91 0.22
C ALA A 175 41.83 4.06 -1.24
N GLN A 176 42.26 3.10 -2.06
CA GLN A 176 41.77 2.90 -3.41
C GLN A 176 40.26 2.69 -3.32
N SER A 177 39.51 3.78 -3.28
CA SER A 177 38.08 3.79 -3.47
C SER A 177 37.86 4.30 -4.89
N ASP A 178 37.90 3.36 -5.85
CA ASP A 178 37.36 3.51 -7.20
C ASP A 178 35.83 3.68 -7.16
N VAL A 179 35.31 4.45 -6.20
CA VAL A 179 33.90 4.79 -6.12
C VAL A 179 33.72 6.05 -6.96
N ALA A 180 33.69 5.84 -8.27
CA ALA A 180 33.15 6.83 -9.18
C ALA A 180 31.76 7.25 -8.67
N PRO A 181 31.44 8.55 -8.62
CA PRO A 181 30.13 8.99 -8.16
C PRO A 181 29.05 8.30 -8.99
N VAL A 182 28.15 7.59 -8.32
CA VAL A 182 27.09 6.80 -8.95
C VAL A 182 26.23 7.75 -9.78
N ARG A 183 26.35 7.67 -11.10
CA ARG A 183 25.51 8.42 -12.02
C ARG A 183 24.23 7.62 -12.30
N PRO A 184 23.05 8.25 -12.27
CA PRO A 184 21.82 7.58 -12.63
C PRO A 184 21.93 7.08 -14.08
N ARG A 185 21.78 5.76 -14.28
CA ARG A 185 21.79 5.13 -15.60
C ARG A 185 20.45 5.44 -16.28
N ARG A 186 20.48 6.10 -17.44
CA ARG A 186 19.28 6.33 -18.25
C ARG A 186 18.93 5.05 -19.00
N ILE A 187 17.97 4.29 -18.48
CA ILE A 187 17.37 3.16 -19.18
C ILE A 187 16.29 3.69 -20.13
N SER A 188 16.38 3.32 -21.41
CA SER A 188 15.35 3.67 -22.39
C SER A 188 14.13 2.74 -22.24
N VAL A 189 12.94 3.20 -22.67
CA VAL A 189 11.73 2.36 -22.65
C VAL A 189 11.90 1.11 -23.54
N ALA A 190 12.73 1.19 -24.58
CA ALA A 190 13.09 0.05 -25.42
C ALA A 190 13.97 -0.96 -24.67
N GLU A 191 14.85 -0.50 -23.79
CA GLU A 191 15.73 -1.35 -22.97
C GLU A 191 14.97 -1.96 -21.78
N LEU A 192 14.02 -1.22 -21.20
CA LEU A 192 13.04 -1.78 -20.25
C LEU A 192 12.18 -2.87 -20.90
N ARG A 193 11.75 -2.68 -22.15
CA ARG A 193 11.04 -3.72 -22.93
C ARG A 193 11.94 -4.91 -23.27
N ALA A 194 13.20 -4.69 -23.65
CA ALA A 194 14.18 -5.75 -23.90
C ALA A 194 14.65 -6.48 -22.62
N THR A 195 14.41 -5.93 -21.43
CA THR A 195 14.60 -6.65 -20.15
C THR A 195 13.32 -7.28 -19.61
N ALA A 196 12.15 -6.80 -20.03
CA ALA A 196 10.85 -7.40 -19.73
C ALA A 196 10.54 -8.57 -20.66
N GLU A 197 10.98 -8.47 -21.91
CA GLU A 197 11.08 -9.55 -22.88
C GLU A 197 12.48 -10.15 -22.72
N HIS A 198 12.63 -11.18 -21.88
CA HIS A 198 13.85 -11.98 -21.88
C HIS A 198 14.14 -12.41 -23.33
N PRO A 199 15.28 -12.02 -23.94
CA PRO A 199 15.81 -12.86 -24.99
C PRO A 199 16.10 -14.20 -24.33
N VAL A 200 15.53 -15.28 -24.88
CA VAL A 200 16.00 -16.64 -24.61
C VAL A 200 17.52 -16.58 -24.73
N ALA A 201 18.20 -16.68 -23.60
CA ALA A 201 19.64 -16.72 -23.57
C ALA A 201 20.06 -17.88 -24.48
N GLU A 202 20.80 -17.57 -25.54
CA GLU A 202 21.57 -18.60 -26.23
C GLU A 202 22.34 -19.40 -25.17
N PRO A 203 22.37 -20.73 -25.27
CA PRO A 203 22.94 -21.57 -24.24
C PRO A 203 24.43 -21.25 -24.11
N ALA A 204 24.80 -20.68 -22.96
CA ALA A 204 26.19 -20.63 -22.52
C ALA A 204 26.79 -22.06 -22.54
N PRO A 205 28.09 -22.21 -22.86
CA PRO A 205 28.68 -23.52 -23.07
C PRO A 205 28.51 -24.40 -21.83
N ARG A 206 27.90 -25.57 -22.08
CA ARG A 206 27.61 -26.62 -21.12
C ARG A 206 28.89 -27.00 -20.37
N VAL A 207 28.96 -26.67 -19.08
CA VAL A 207 29.91 -27.32 -18.18
C VAL A 207 29.37 -28.73 -17.92
N GLU A 208 30.09 -29.73 -18.41
CA GLU A 208 29.77 -31.15 -18.23
C GLU A 208 29.75 -31.50 -16.74
N GLY A 209 28.57 -31.67 -16.16
CA GLY A 209 28.44 -32.14 -14.77
C GLY A 209 27.06 -32.00 -14.12
N SER A 210 26.20 -31.07 -14.56
CA SER A 210 24.87 -30.90 -13.96
C SER A 210 23.81 -31.74 -14.68
N LYS A 211 23.11 -32.60 -13.94
CA LYS A 211 21.89 -33.31 -14.38
C LYS A 211 20.99 -32.34 -15.16
N ALA A 212 20.71 -32.64 -16.43
CA ALA A 212 19.82 -31.85 -17.26
C ALA A 212 18.40 -31.95 -16.70
N VAL A 213 17.94 -30.90 -16.04
CA VAL A 213 16.54 -30.75 -15.65
C VAL A 213 15.75 -30.46 -16.93
N VAL A 214 14.75 -31.30 -17.21
CA VAL A 214 13.83 -31.10 -18.32
C VAL A 214 12.95 -29.90 -18.00
N VAL A 215 13.14 -28.79 -18.70
CA VAL A 215 12.19 -27.67 -18.66
C VAL A 215 10.90 -28.18 -19.33
N PRO A 216 9.74 -28.20 -18.64
CA PRO A 216 8.50 -28.61 -19.25
C PRO A 216 8.16 -27.65 -20.41
N GLU A 217 7.84 -28.22 -21.57
CA GLU A 217 7.34 -27.46 -22.72
C GLU A 217 6.07 -26.70 -22.28
N GLY A 218 6.11 -25.36 -22.31
CA GLY A 218 5.00 -24.50 -21.89
C GLY A 218 5.23 -23.58 -20.68
N GLY A 219 6.43 -23.60 -20.08
CA GLY A 219 6.79 -22.63 -19.03
C GLY A 219 6.06 -22.85 -17.70
N PHE A 220 5.85 -21.77 -16.93
CA PHE A 220 5.26 -21.86 -15.59
C PHE A 220 3.75 -22.17 -15.59
N GLY A 221 2.98 -21.61 -16.54
CA GLY A 221 1.55 -21.87 -16.64
C GLY A 221 1.24 -23.35 -16.85
N ALA A 222 1.92 -24.00 -17.80
CA ALA A 222 1.78 -25.43 -18.05
C ALA A 222 2.18 -26.29 -16.83
N PHE A 223 3.13 -25.83 -16.02
CA PHE A 223 3.50 -26.51 -14.78
C PHE A 223 2.39 -26.44 -13.74
N VAL A 224 1.76 -25.28 -13.56
CA VAL A 224 0.64 -25.09 -12.62
C VAL A 224 -0.56 -25.94 -13.04
N GLU A 225 -0.91 -25.96 -14.33
CA GLU A 225 -1.97 -26.81 -14.86
C GLU A 225 -1.68 -28.30 -14.68
N LYS A 226 -0.44 -28.73 -14.98
CA LYS A 226 -0.01 -30.13 -14.81
C LYS A 226 -0.08 -30.59 -13.36
N VAL A 227 0.25 -29.70 -12.43
CA VAL A 227 0.26 -29.96 -10.99
C VAL A 227 -1.16 -29.84 -10.40
N GLY A 228 -2.07 -29.14 -11.09
CA GLY A 228 -3.45 -28.95 -10.66
C GLY A 228 -3.60 -27.91 -9.54
N ALA A 229 -2.64 -26.99 -9.42
CA ALA A 229 -2.70 -25.93 -8.43
C ALA A 229 -3.74 -24.87 -8.84
N SER A 230 -4.78 -24.70 -8.03
CA SER A 230 -5.94 -23.85 -8.33
C SER A 230 -6.12 -22.70 -7.34
N SER A 231 -5.74 -22.91 -6.08
CA SER A 231 -5.81 -21.87 -5.05
C SER A 231 -4.56 -20.97 -5.06
N LEU A 232 -4.67 -19.73 -4.58
CA LEU A 232 -3.52 -18.82 -4.47
C LEU A 232 -2.35 -19.43 -3.67
N ASN A 233 -2.67 -20.17 -2.60
CA ASN A 233 -1.67 -20.85 -1.79
C ASN A 233 -0.93 -21.91 -2.61
N GLU A 234 -1.68 -22.76 -3.33
CA GLU A 234 -1.11 -23.79 -4.21
C GLU A 234 -0.32 -23.19 -5.38
N VAL A 235 -0.79 -22.10 -5.99
CA VAL A 235 -0.09 -21.44 -7.09
C VAL A 235 1.24 -20.84 -6.61
N LEU A 236 1.28 -20.28 -5.41
CA LEU A 236 2.52 -19.78 -4.80
C LEU A 236 3.48 -20.91 -4.42
N GLU A 237 2.95 -22.02 -3.92
CA GLU A 237 3.74 -23.21 -3.65
C GLU A 237 4.31 -23.80 -4.95
N ALA A 238 3.50 -23.88 -6.01
CA ALA A 238 3.92 -24.33 -7.33
C ALA A 238 4.97 -23.38 -7.94
N ALA A 239 4.82 -22.06 -7.74
CA ALA A 239 5.81 -21.07 -8.17
C ALA A 239 7.16 -21.29 -7.48
N ALA A 240 7.15 -21.52 -6.16
CA ALA A 240 8.38 -21.78 -5.41
C ALA A 240 9.04 -23.08 -5.88
N ALA A 241 8.27 -24.16 -6.05
CA ALA A 241 8.75 -25.43 -6.55
C ALA A 241 9.32 -25.32 -7.97
N TYR A 242 8.64 -24.59 -8.86
CA TYR A 242 9.11 -24.36 -10.23
C TYR A 242 10.43 -23.59 -10.25
N MET A 243 10.54 -22.51 -9.47
CA MET A 243 11.77 -21.73 -9.38
C MET A 243 12.94 -22.57 -8.85
N SER A 244 12.70 -23.43 -7.85
CA SER A 244 13.75 -24.24 -7.25
C SER A 244 14.15 -25.46 -8.10
N PHE A 245 13.18 -26.24 -8.56
CA PHE A 245 13.46 -27.53 -9.20
C PHE A 245 13.50 -27.47 -10.71
N VAL A 246 12.77 -26.54 -11.35
CA VAL A 246 12.72 -26.43 -12.82
C VAL A 246 13.69 -25.36 -13.32
N GLU A 247 13.70 -24.18 -12.71
CA GLU A 247 14.65 -23.11 -13.06
C GLU A 247 16.02 -23.26 -12.37
N GLY A 248 16.14 -24.17 -11.41
CA GLY A 248 17.40 -24.43 -10.70
C GLY A 248 17.85 -23.30 -9.76
N ARG A 249 16.93 -22.43 -9.31
CA ARG A 249 17.25 -21.35 -8.38
C ARG A 249 17.22 -21.84 -6.94
N GLU A 250 18.38 -21.96 -6.32
CA GLU A 250 18.50 -22.35 -4.90
C GLU A 250 17.86 -21.32 -3.94
N GLU A 251 17.87 -20.04 -4.33
CA GLU A 251 17.29 -18.95 -3.55
C GLU A 251 16.46 -18.01 -4.43
N PHE A 252 15.36 -17.51 -3.89
CA PHE A 252 14.50 -16.53 -4.54
C PHE A 252 14.04 -15.46 -3.56
N SER A 253 13.64 -14.30 -4.08
CA SER A 253 13.07 -13.21 -3.27
C SER A 253 11.55 -13.23 -3.31
N ARG A 254 10.93 -12.65 -2.28
CA ARG A 254 9.47 -12.50 -2.22
C ARG A 254 8.87 -11.81 -3.46
N PRO A 255 9.41 -10.67 -3.97
CA PRO A 255 8.90 -10.06 -5.18
C PRO A 255 8.97 -10.98 -6.40
N GLN A 256 10.05 -11.75 -6.57
CA GLN A 256 10.17 -12.69 -7.69
C GLN A 256 9.11 -13.78 -7.63
N LEU A 257 8.86 -14.36 -6.45
CA LEU A 257 7.80 -15.35 -6.26
C LEU A 257 6.42 -14.77 -6.59
N MET A 258 6.12 -13.55 -6.10
CA MET A 258 4.84 -12.88 -6.39
C MET A 258 4.69 -12.58 -7.88
N THR A 259 5.74 -12.09 -8.55
CA THR A 259 5.72 -11.85 -9.99
C THR A 259 5.50 -13.14 -10.77
N LYS A 260 6.11 -14.26 -10.33
CA LYS A 260 5.94 -15.57 -10.97
C LYS A 260 4.51 -16.08 -10.85
N ALA A 261 3.91 -16.02 -9.66
CA ALA A 261 2.52 -16.41 -9.44
C ALA A 261 1.53 -15.59 -10.30
N LYS A 262 1.83 -14.33 -10.58
CA LYS A 262 1.01 -13.48 -11.46
C LYS A 262 1.10 -13.81 -12.96
N GLN A 263 2.03 -14.68 -13.37
CA GLN A 263 2.15 -15.08 -14.79
C GLN A 263 1.12 -16.14 -15.21
N VAL A 264 0.38 -16.71 -14.25
CA VAL A 264 -0.70 -17.64 -14.55
C VAL A 264 -1.93 -16.82 -14.90
N ASP A 265 -2.27 -16.81 -16.19
CA ASP A 265 -3.47 -16.13 -16.69
C ASP A 265 -4.73 -16.75 -16.06
N GLY A 266 -5.65 -15.90 -15.59
CA GLY A 266 -6.97 -16.32 -15.10
C GLY A 266 -7.24 -16.13 -13.61
N GLN A 267 -6.26 -15.68 -12.81
CA GLN A 267 -6.48 -15.35 -11.40
C GLN A 267 -5.84 -14.00 -11.04
N GLU A 268 -6.66 -12.95 -10.94
CA GLU A 268 -6.21 -11.66 -10.41
C GLU A 268 -6.12 -11.73 -8.88
N PHE A 269 -4.95 -12.09 -8.36
CA PHE A 269 -4.70 -12.07 -6.93
C PHE A 269 -4.34 -10.67 -6.44
N SER A 270 -5.01 -10.22 -5.39
CA SER A 270 -4.59 -9.03 -4.65
C SER A 270 -3.18 -9.23 -4.09
N ARG A 271 -2.42 -8.14 -4.01
CA ARG A 271 -1.10 -8.16 -3.39
C ARG A 271 -1.21 -8.62 -1.94
N GLU A 272 -2.23 -8.15 -1.21
CA GLU A 272 -2.42 -8.46 0.20
C GLU A 272 -2.63 -9.96 0.42
N ASP A 273 -3.49 -10.59 -0.37
CA ASP A 273 -3.78 -12.02 -0.27
C ASP A 273 -2.55 -12.85 -0.61
N GLY A 274 -1.80 -12.45 -1.65
CA GLY A 274 -0.52 -13.09 -1.97
C GLY A 274 0.49 -13.00 -0.82
N LEU A 275 0.49 -11.88 -0.09
CA LEU A 275 1.33 -11.71 1.09
C LEU A 275 0.87 -12.56 2.29
N ARG A 276 -0.44 -12.79 2.47
CA ARG A 276 -1.01 -13.65 3.50
C ARG A 276 -0.70 -15.12 3.21
N SER A 277 -0.98 -15.60 1.99
CA SER A 277 -0.69 -16.98 1.56
C SER A 277 0.81 -17.29 1.60
N PHE A 278 1.65 -16.33 1.19
CA PHE A 278 3.10 -16.47 1.37
C PHE A 278 3.51 -16.62 2.85
N GLY A 279 2.87 -15.86 3.75
CA GLY A 279 3.08 -15.99 5.19
C GLY A 279 2.63 -17.35 5.73
N MET A 280 1.56 -17.94 5.18
CA MET A 280 1.13 -19.30 5.50
C MET A 280 2.19 -20.33 5.10
N LEU A 281 2.72 -20.26 3.88
CA LEU A 281 3.79 -21.15 3.40
C LEU A 281 5.07 -21.11 4.26
N LEU A 282 5.37 -19.94 4.84
CA LEU A 282 6.47 -19.79 5.81
C LEU A 282 6.16 -20.48 7.15
N ARG A 283 4.92 -20.40 7.63
CA ARG A 283 4.50 -21.04 8.89
C ARG A 283 4.38 -22.56 8.74
N GLU A 284 3.88 -23.02 7.61
CA GLU A 284 3.82 -24.44 7.23
C GLU A 284 5.23 -25.04 6.99
N GLY A 285 6.26 -24.19 6.87
CA GLY A 285 7.63 -24.64 6.65
C GLY A 285 7.85 -25.23 5.26
N LYS A 286 7.01 -24.90 4.27
CA LYS A 286 7.19 -25.27 2.86
C LYS A 286 8.21 -24.35 2.18
N ILE A 287 8.24 -23.09 2.62
CA ILE A 287 9.24 -22.09 2.24
C ILE A 287 10.03 -21.73 3.49
N GLU A 288 11.35 -21.67 3.38
CA GLU A 288 12.24 -21.30 4.47
C GLU A 288 12.85 -19.93 4.22
N LYS A 289 12.98 -19.13 5.29
CA LYS A 289 13.59 -17.80 5.23
C LYS A 289 15.10 -17.89 5.40
N LEU A 290 15.82 -17.40 4.41
CA LEU A 290 17.26 -17.21 4.43
C LEU A 290 17.62 -15.76 4.83
N LYS A 291 18.93 -15.49 4.93
CA LYS A 291 19.43 -14.14 5.23
C LYS A 291 19.17 -13.18 4.06
N GLY A 292 19.04 -11.89 4.34
CA GLY A 292 18.91 -10.87 3.30
C GLY A 292 17.57 -10.87 2.53
N GLY A 293 16.49 -11.39 3.13
CA GLY A 293 15.17 -11.41 2.49
C GLY A 293 15.09 -12.40 1.31
N ARG A 294 15.96 -13.41 1.32
CA ARG A 294 15.95 -14.56 0.42
C ARG A 294 15.15 -15.70 1.06
N PHE A 295 14.66 -16.57 0.20
CA PHE A 295 13.84 -17.71 0.56
C PHE A 295 14.28 -18.92 -0.26
N THR A 296 14.15 -20.10 0.32
CA THR A 296 14.37 -21.36 -0.37
C THR A 296 13.21 -22.30 -0.11
N VAL A 297 13.12 -23.36 -0.90
CA VAL A 297 12.10 -24.40 -0.78
C VAL A 297 12.56 -25.46 0.21
N SER A 298 11.68 -25.85 1.13
CA SER A 298 11.93 -26.98 2.04
C SER A 298 11.57 -28.32 1.38
N GLU A 299 11.94 -29.42 2.02
CA GLU A 299 11.57 -30.77 1.58
C GLU A 299 10.06 -31.05 1.67
N ARG A 300 9.33 -30.25 2.45
CA ARG A 300 7.89 -30.35 2.69
C ARG A 300 7.02 -29.84 1.54
N ILE A 301 7.62 -29.32 0.47
CA ILE A 301 6.87 -28.79 -0.66
C ILE A 301 6.15 -29.92 -1.42
N SER A 302 4.89 -29.70 -1.75
CA SER A 302 4.01 -30.72 -2.34
C SER A 302 4.34 -31.00 -3.81
N PHE A 303 4.96 -30.04 -4.50
CA PHE A 303 5.05 -30.03 -5.96
C PHE A 303 6.46 -30.33 -6.51
N ARG A 304 7.09 -31.39 -6.01
CA ARG A 304 8.43 -31.80 -6.49
C ARG A 304 8.33 -32.53 -7.83
N PRO A 305 9.08 -32.13 -8.89
CA PRO A 305 9.01 -32.77 -10.20
C PRO A 305 9.66 -34.17 -10.26
N ASP A 306 10.39 -34.60 -9.23
CA ASP A 306 11.25 -35.80 -9.27
C ASP A 306 10.65 -37.11 -8.72
N ALA A 307 9.33 -37.17 -8.45
CA ALA A 307 8.72 -38.39 -7.89
C ALA A 307 7.84 -39.20 -8.87
N ARG A 308 7.85 -38.92 -10.18
CA ARG A 308 6.97 -39.63 -11.15
C ARG A 308 7.62 -40.25 -12.38
N ALA A 309 8.96 -40.27 -12.46
CA ALA A 309 9.68 -40.96 -13.54
C ALA A 309 10.22 -42.36 -13.14
N ALA A 310 9.86 -42.87 -11.96
CA ALA A 310 10.16 -44.22 -11.51
C ALA A 310 8.86 -44.91 -11.05
N GLY A 311 8.09 -45.39 -12.03
CA GLY A 311 6.90 -46.21 -11.85
C GLY A 311 6.61 -46.93 -13.14
#